data_AF-A0A812W648-F1
#
_entry.id   AF-A0A812W648-F1
#
_cell.length_a   1.000
_cell.length_b   1.000
_cell.length_c   1.000
_cell.angle_alpha   90.00
_cell.angle_beta   90.00
_cell.angle_gamma   90.00
#
_symmetry.space_group_name_H-M   'P 1'
#
loop_
_entity.id
_entity.type
_entity.pdbx_description
1 polymer ?
#
loop_
_entity_poly.entity_id
_entity_poly.type
_entity_poly.pdbx_seq_one_letter_code
_entity_poly.pdbx_strand_id
1 'polypeptide(L)'
;MTYTEVTIGPGVVVGILVFFGLALMHELFVGARGKPLLARRDGSNSTLLQLAFLIGWFVPFVTKSLSIPISLDYAVGTMPVGAFIGTWAGKRFTDEQKWDQRHARKVYVCCYGLNCACLPAIALLIQACIGWNMEAKRMVFWLVVFLTFVANVLGGMIMIPWCTMWNLVTPHGDKTFWSMLAQSSKNFGLIAGPIYFAMLSRFVRGSASE
;
A
#
# COMPACT_ATOMS: atom_id res chain seq x y z
N MET A 1 -23.13 -3.53 -26.96
CA MET A 1 -21.86 -3.11 -26.34
C MET A 1 -21.14 -4.37 -25.91
N THR A 2 -20.15 -4.81 -26.67
CA THR A 2 -19.33 -5.97 -26.33
C THR A 2 -18.36 -5.54 -25.23
N TYR A 3 -18.60 -5.98 -23.99
CA TYR A 3 -17.66 -5.79 -22.91
C TYR A 3 -16.46 -6.70 -23.18
N THR A 4 -15.30 -6.13 -23.51
CA THR A 4 -14.05 -6.88 -23.52
C THR A 4 -13.68 -7.22 -22.09
N GLU A 5 -13.82 -8.48 -21.71
CA GLU A 5 -13.30 -9.00 -20.45
C GLU A 5 -11.77 -8.96 -20.48
N VAL A 6 -11.19 -7.99 -19.78
CA VAL A 6 -9.75 -7.97 -19.52
C VAL A 6 -9.52 -8.85 -18.30
N THR A 7 -9.03 -10.06 -18.54
CA THR A 7 -8.72 -11.00 -17.47
C THR A 7 -7.35 -10.71 -16.88
N ILE A 8 -7.20 -10.80 -15.56
CA ILE A 8 -5.88 -10.74 -14.92
C ILE A 8 -5.07 -11.95 -15.39
N GLY A 9 -4.01 -11.70 -16.15
CA GLY A 9 -3.16 -12.76 -16.70
C GLY A 9 -2.42 -13.55 -15.61
N PRO A 10 -2.08 -14.82 -15.87
CA PRO A 10 -1.42 -15.70 -14.90
C PRO A 10 -0.06 -15.15 -14.44
N GLY A 11 0.66 -14.41 -15.31
CA GLY A 11 1.92 -13.76 -14.94
C GLY A 11 1.77 -12.72 -13.81
N VAL A 12 0.64 -12.00 -13.76
CA VAL A 12 0.35 -11.04 -12.68
C VAL A 12 0.10 -11.79 -11.37
N VAL A 13 -0.66 -12.88 -11.41
CA VAL A 13 -0.93 -13.74 -10.25
C VAL A 13 0.36 -14.36 -9.72
N VAL A 14 1.20 -14.93 -10.59
CA VAL A 14 2.51 -15.48 -10.22
C VAL A 14 3.41 -14.40 -9.61
N GLY A 15 3.45 -13.20 -10.20
CA GLY A 15 4.21 -12.07 -9.65
C GLY A 15 3.78 -11.69 -8.23
N ILE A 16 2.48 -11.65 -7.97
CA ILE A 16 1.92 -11.40 -6.63
C ILE A 16 2.35 -12.50 -5.65
N LEU A 17 2.24 -13.77 -6.03
CA LEU A 17 2.63 -14.91 -5.19
C LEU A 17 4.13 -14.89 -4.89
N VAL A 18 4.97 -14.60 -5.88
CA VAL A 18 6.44 -14.48 -5.71
C VAL A 18 6.77 -13.33 -4.75
N PHE A 19 6.11 -12.18 -4.88
CA PHE A 19 6.29 -11.06 -3.97
C PHE A 19 5.98 -11.45 -2.51
N PHE A 20 4.83 -12.09 -2.26
CA PHE A 20 4.48 -12.56 -0.92
C PHE A 20 5.41 -13.66 -0.40
N GLY A 21 5.87 -14.56 -1.28
CA GLY A 21 6.84 -15.59 -0.93
C GLY A 21 8.19 -15.01 -0.50
N LEU A 22 8.71 -14.04 -1.26
CA LEU A 22 9.94 -13.32 -0.93
C LEU A 22 9.79 -12.52 0.39
N ALA A 23 8.65 -11.85 0.59
CA ALA A 23 8.37 -11.12 1.81
C ALA A 23 8.31 -12.06 3.03
N LEU A 24 7.65 -13.21 2.90
CA LEU A 24 7.61 -14.22 3.96
C LEU A 24 9.00 -14.77 4.28
N MET A 25 9.79 -15.12 3.26
CA MET A 25 11.17 -15.58 3.47
C MET A 25 12.04 -14.54 4.19
N HIS A 26 11.94 -13.27 3.79
CA HIS A 26 12.62 -12.17 4.48
C HIS A 26 12.20 -12.07 5.95
N GLU A 27 10.91 -12.19 6.25
CA GLU A 27 10.43 -12.12 7.63
C GLU A 27 10.82 -13.32 8.48
N LEU A 28 10.84 -14.53 7.92
CA LEU A 28 11.36 -15.72 8.58
C LEU A 28 12.85 -15.58 8.90
N PHE A 29 13.64 -15.10 7.93
CA PHE A 29 15.08 -14.85 8.13
C PHE A 29 15.33 -13.87 9.26
N VAL A 30 14.62 -12.74 9.28
CA VAL A 30 14.79 -11.75 10.35
C VAL A 30 14.21 -12.23 11.69
N GLY A 31 13.12 -13.01 11.65
CA GLY A 31 12.54 -13.69 12.80
C GLY A 31 13.53 -14.65 13.49
N ALA A 32 14.38 -15.32 12.70
CA ALA A 32 15.48 -16.18 13.14
C ALA A 32 16.72 -15.41 13.64
N ARG A 33 16.59 -14.11 13.96
CA ARG A 33 17.67 -13.19 14.35
C ARG A 33 18.61 -12.77 13.21
N GLY A 34 18.24 -13.05 11.95
CA GLY A 34 18.89 -12.45 10.79
C GLY A 34 18.81 -10.92 10.85
N LYS A 35 19.86 -10.23 10.40
CA LYS A 35 19.87 -8.77 10.34
C LYS A 35 18.82 -8.33 9.32
N PRO A 36 17.85 -7.46 9.67
CA PRO A 36 16.91 -6.94 8.69
C PRO A 36 17.69 -6.26 7.56
N LEU A 37 17.26 -6.47 6.31
CA LEU A 37 17.81 -5.72 5.19
C LEU A 37 17.69 -4.23 5.54
N LEU A 38 18.82 -3.51 5.47
CA LEU A 38 18.94 -2.09 5.81
C LEU A 38 18.88 -1.73 7.31
N ALA A 39 18.91 -2.68 8.23
CA ALA A 39 18.97 -2.36 9.66
C ALA A 39 20.39 -2.04 10.13
N ARG A 40 20.58 -0.76 10.52
CA ARG A 40 21.49 -0.24 11.54
C ARG A 40 22.81 0.42 11.09
N ARG A 41 22.95 1.65 11.64
CA ARG A 41 24.13 2.38 12.15
C ARG A 41 25.14 2.99 11.20
N ASP A 42 25.23 2.58 9.95
CA ASP A 42 26.11 3.26 9.01
C ASP A 42 25.32 4.34 8.29
N GLY A 43 25.68 5.60 8.51
CA GLY A 43 25.11 6.76 7.80
C GLY A 43 25.13 6.61 6.28
N SER A 44 26.00 5.74 5.74
CA SER A 44 26.09 5.39 4.32
C SER A 44 24.84 4.68 3.77
N ASN A 45 24.06 3.98 4.60
CA ASN A 45 22.83 3.31 4.19
C ASN A 45 21.56 4.14 4.43
N SER A 46 21.69 5.36 4.97
CA SER A 46 20.54 6.22 5.24
C SER A 46 19.82 6.60 3.95
N THR A 47 20.56 7.01 2.90
CA THR A 47 19.96 7.49 1.64
C THR A 47 19.10 6.45 0.94
N LEU A 48 19.53 5.19 0.85
CA LEU A 48 18.74 4.13 0.22
C LEU A 48 17.45 3.86 1.00
N LEU A 49 17.51 3.90 2.33
CA LEU A 49 16.32 3.75 3.16
C LEU A 49 15.38 4.95 3.00
N GLN A 50 15.91 6.16 2.93
CA GLN A 50 15.15 7.38 2.68
C GLN A 50 14.45 7.34 1.30
N LEU A 51 15.15 6.88 0.25
CA LEU A 51 14.57 6.66 -1.07
C LEU A 51 13.46 5.59 -1.02
N ALA A 52 13.67 4.50 -0.28
CA ALA A 52 12.63 3.49 -0.07
C ALA A 52 11.41 4.05 0.66
N PHE A 53 11.61 4.92 1.66
CA PHE A 53 10.52 5.66 2.32
C PHE A 53 9.76 6.51 1.31
N LEU A 54 10.44 7.27 0.45
CA LEU A 54 9.80 8.06 -0.60
C LEU A 54 8.98 7.20 -1.55
N ILE A 55 9.51 6.06 -2.02
CA ILE A 55 8.74 5.12 -2.86
C ILE A 55 7.51 4.61 -2.11
N GLY A 56 7.65 4.31 -0.81
CA GLY A 56 6.54 3.92 0.05
C GLY A 56 5.45 4.98 0.19
N TRP A 57 5.78 6.26 0.00
CA TRP A 57 4.80 7.35 -0.08
C TRP A 57 4.29 7.60 -1.50
N PHE A 58 5.10 7.36 -2.51
CA PHE A 58 4.74 7.53 -3.91
C PHE A 58 3.64 6.55 -4.35
N VAL A 59 3.87 5.25 -4.12
CA VAL A 59 3.02 4.17 -4.66
C VAL A 59 1.55 4.26 -4.18
N PRO A 60 1.24 4.49 -2.89
CA PRO A 60 -0.15 4.65 -2.45
C PRO A 60 -0.85 5.87 -3.06
N PHE A 61 -0.10 6.91 -3.44
CA PHE A 61 -0.65 8.11 -4.04
C PHE A 61 -0.85 7.97 -5.55
N VAL A 62 -0.03 7.13 -6.21
CA VAL A 62 -0.34 6.64 -7.57
C VAL A 62 -1.68 5.93 -7.57
N THR A 63 -1.90 4.93 -6.70
CA THR A 63 -3.20 4.22 -6.65
C THR A 63 -4.36 5.14 -6.29
N LYS A 64 -4.18 6.07 -5.35
CA LYS A 64 -5.20 7.07 -5.00
C LYS A 64 -5.55 8.03 -6.14
N SER A 65 -4.66 8.25 -7.11
CA SER A 65 -4.96 9.13 -8.25
C SER A 65 -6.17 8.63 -9.06
N LEU A 66 -6.40 7.31 -9.10
CA LEU A 66 -7.56 6.70 -9.74
C LEU A 66 -8.84 6.76 -8.91
N SER A 67 -8.72 7.07 -7.61
CA SER A 67 -9.87 7.22 -6.72
C SER A 67 -10.44 8.64 -6.73
N ILE A 68 -9.69 9.62 -7.24
CA ILE A 68 -10.14 11.02 -7.38
C ILE A 68 -11.43 11.17 -8.21
N PRO A 69 -11.65 10.40 -9.31
CA PRO A 69 -12.90 10.45 -10.07
C PRO A 69 -14.03 9.55 -9.53
N ILE A 70 -13.76 8.66 -8.56
CA ILE A 70 -14.80 7.82 -7.97
C ILE A 70 -15.62 8.71 -7.04
N SER A 71 -16.82 9.12 -7.49
CA SER A 71 -17.84 9.91 -6.78
C SER A 71 -17.31 10.56 -5.50
N LEU A 72 -16.94 11.84 -5.62
CA LEU A 72 -16.38 12.69 -4.57
C LEU A 72 -16.98 12.40 -3.18
N ASP A 73 -18.28 12.15 -3.11
CA ASP A 73 -19.04 11.87 -1.88
C ASP A 73 -18.60 10.60 -1.12
N TYR A 74 -18.20 9.53 -1.80
CA TYR A 74 -17.81 8.26 -1.16
C TYR A 74 -16.32 8.20 -0.77
N ALA A 75 -15.47 8.81 -1.61
CA ALA A 75 -14.03 8.91 -1.35
C ALA A 75 -13.70 9.88 -0.21
N VAL A 76 -14.47 10.98 -0.08
CA VAL A 76 -14.29 12.00 0.97
C VAL A 76 -14.70 11.49 2.35
N GLY A 77 -15.67 10.57 2.44
CA GLY A 77 -16.12 10.03 3.74
C GLY A 77 -15.30 8.84 4.25
N THR A 78 -15.17 7.78 3.45
CA THR A 78 -14.72 6.47 3.95
C THR A 78 -13.20 6.35 4.12
N MET A 79 -12.44 6.94 3.21
CA MET A 79 -10.97 6.83 3.20
C MET A 79 -10.30 7.58 4.36
N PRO A 80 -10.59 8.88 4.60
CA PRO A 80 -9.95 9.60 5.71
C PRO A 80 -10.42 9.08 7.08
N VAL A 81 -11.69 8.67 7.21
CA VAL A 81 -12.22 8.10 8.45
C VAL A 81 -11.55 6.76 8.77
N GLY A 82 -11.41 5.87 7.78
CA GLY A 82 -10.71 4.60 7.96
C GLY A 82 -9.26 4.81 8.37
N ALA A 83 -8.53 5.70 7.69
CA ALA A 83 -7.14 6.02 8.04
C ALA A 83 -7.01 6.65 9.44
N PHE A 84 -7.95 7.50 9.85
CA PHE A 84 -7.98 8.09 11.19
C PHE A 84 -8.19 7.03 12.27
N ILE A 85 -9.21 6.17 12.10
CA ILE A 85 -9.49 5.04 13.01
C ILE A 85 -8.27 4.12 13.10
N GLY A 86 -7.67 3.79 11.95
CA GLY A 86 -6.46 3.00 11.86
C GLY A 86 -5.30 3.61 12.62
N THR A 87 -5.05 4.92 12.44
CA THR A 87 -3.96 5.62 13.15
C THR A 87 -4.21 5.65 14.65
N TRP A 88 -5.45 5.90 15.07
CA TRP A 88 -5.84 5.88 16.48
C TRP A 88 -5.66 4.50 17.11
N ALA A 89 -6.06 3.44 16.41
CA ALA A 89 -5.85 2.06 16.84
C ALA A 89 -4.35 1.71 16.86
N GLY A 90 -3.60 2.08 15.82
CA GLY A 90 -2.16 1.87 15.70
C GLY A 90 -1.38 2.47 16.88
N LYS A 91 -1.80 3.65 17.36
CA LYS A 91 -1.19 4.31 18.53
C LYS A 91 -1.25 3.44 19.80
N ARG A 92 -2.25 2.58 19.93
CA ARG A 92 -2.39 1.65 21.06
C ARG A 92 -1.43 0.47 20.97
N PHE A 93 -1.00 0.09 19.76
CA PHE A 93 -0.07 -1.00 19.53
C PHE A 93 1.39 -0.56 19.50
N THR A 94 1.65 0.67 19.04
CA THR A 94 3.01 1.21 18.94
C THR A 94 3.05 2.58 19.62
N ASP A 95 3.75 2.65 20.74
CA ASP A 95 3.96 3.89 21.49
C ASP A 95 5.32 4.48 21.12
N GLU A 96 5.32 5.76 20.74
CA GLU A 96 6.55 6.52 20.45
C GLU A 96 7.40 6.71 21.71
N GLN A 97 6.77 6.81 22.89
CA GLN A 97 7.47 7.01 24.16
C GLN A 97 8.10 5.73 24.69
N LYS A 98 7.53 4.56 24.35
CA LYS A 98 8.00 3.23 24.77
C LYS A 98 8.31 2.37 23.55
N TRP A 99 9.20 2.87 22.70
CA TRP A 99 9.49 2.27 21.40
C TRP A 99 10.12 0.88 21.52
N ASP A 100 9.38 -0.16 21.12
CA ASP A 100 9.89 -1.49 20.84
C ASP A 100 9.92 -1.74 19.33
N GLN A 101 11.11 -1.64 18.74
CA GLN A 101 11.33 -1.84 17.31
C GLN A 101 10.88 -3.24 16.84
N ARG A 102 11.02 -4.28 17.66
CA ARG A 102 10.66 -5.66 17.28
C ARG A 102 9.15 -5.83 17.22
N HIS A 103 8.44 -5.27 18.20
CA HIS A 103 6.98 -5.26 18.20
C HIS A 103 6.43 -4.39 17.06
N ALA A 104 6.93 -3.15 16.92
CA ALA A 104 6.53 -2.22 15.87
C ALA A 104 6.72 -2.80 14.46
N ARG A 105 7.82 -3.54 14.24
CA ARG A 105 8.06 -4.24 12.98
C ARG A 105 7.02 -5.33 12.71
N LYS A 106 6.67 -6.15 13.71
CA LYS A 106 5.64 -7.18 13.54
C LYS A 106 4.29 -6.58 13.18
N VAL A 107 3.90 -5.50 13.88
CA VAL A 107 2.66 -4.77 13.59
C VAL A 107 2.71 -4.21 12.16
N TYR A 108 3.82 -3.55 11.79
CA TYR A 108 4.01 -3.03 10.44
C TYR A 108 3.87 -4.10 9.37
N VAL A 109 4.61 -5.20 9.49
CA VAL A 109 4.63 -6.31 8.52
C VAL A 109 3.25 -6.97 8.40
N CYS A 110 2.59 -7.26 9.52
CA CYS A 110 1.27 -7.87 9.51
C CYS A 110 0.22 -6.96 8.85
N CYS A 111 0.14 -5.70 9.29
CA CYS A 111 -0.85 -4.76 8.75
C CYS A 111 -0.56 -4.38 7.30
N TYR A 112 0.70 -4.16 6.93
CA TYR A 112 1.11 -3.88 5.55
C TYR A 112 0.89 -5.09 4.64
N GLY A 113 1.25 -6.30 5.10
CA GLY A 113 1.02 -7.53 4.36
C GLY A 113 -0.47 -7.78 4.09
N LEU A 114 -1.33 -7.60 5.11
CA LEU A 114 -2.78 -7.67 4.95
C LEU A 114 -3.31 -6.59 4.00
N ASN A 115 -2.81 -5.35 4.11
CA ASN A 115 -3.19 -4.25 3.22
C ASN A 115 -2.83 -4.57 1.75
N CYS A 116 -1.61 -5.06 1.51
CA CYS A 116 -1.16 -5.50 0.19
C CYS A 116 -1.98 -6.67 -0.35
N ALA A 117 -2.49 -7.57 0.51
CA ALA A 117 -3.32 -8.70 0.10
C ALA A 117 -4.77 -8.28 -0.23
N CYS A 118 -5.31 -7.27 0.47
CA CYS A 118 -6.65 -6.75 0.21
C CYS A 118 -6.80 -6.19 -1.21
N LEU A 119 -5.77 -5.53 -1.77
CA LEU A 119 -5.87 -4.87 -3.08
C LEU A 119 -6.06 -5.86 -4.25
N PRO A 120 -5.25 -6.93 -4.41
CA PRO A 120 -5.52 -7.98 -5.37
C PRO A 120 -6.83 -8.72 -5.12
N ALA A 121 -7.20 -8.96 -3.86
CA ALA A 121 -8.45 -9.63 -3.53
C ALA A 121 -9.66 -8.82 -4.03
N ILE A 122 -9.65 -7.50 -3.86
CA ILE A 122 -10.67 -6.59 -4.41
C ILE A 122 -10.70 -6.69 -5.94
N ALA A 123 -9.54 -6.67 -6.61
CA ALA A 123 -9.47 -6.76 -8.06
C ALA A 123 -10.04 -8.08 -8.62
N LEU A 124 -9.68 -9.21 -7.99
CA LEU A 124 -10.19 -10.53 -8.36
C LEU A 124 -11.70 -10.66 -8.12
N LEU A 125 -12.20 -10.11 -7.00
CA LEU A 125 -13.63 -10.10 -6.68
C LEU A 125 -14.43 -9.30 -7.72
N ILE A 126 -13.95 -8.12 -8.11
CA ILE A 126 -14.57 -7.29 -9.15
C ILE A 126 -14.57 -8.02 -10.50
N GLN A 127 -13.47 -8.68 -10.86
CA GLN A 127 -13.40 -9.44 -12.11
C GLN A 127 -14.36 -10.62 -12.11
N ALA A 128 -14.44 -11.37 -11.01
CA ALA A 128 -15.32 -12.53 -10.89
C ALA A 128 -16.81 -12.17 -10.97
N CYS A 129 -17.19 -10.95 -10.56
CA CYS A 129 -18.59 -10.53 -10.55
C CYS A 129 -19.11 -9.93 -11.87
N ILE A 130 -18.28 -9.81 -12.92
CA ILE A 130 -18.67 -9.20 -14.20
C ILE A 130 -19.88 -9.91 -14.83
N GLY A 131 -19.90 -11.25 -14.79
CA GLY A 131 -20.97 -12.08 -15.34
C GLY A 131 -22.20 -12.27 -14.43
N TRP A 132 -22.21 -11.72 -13.21
CA TRP A 132 -23.28 -11.98 -12.24
C TRP A 132 -24.53 -11.10 -12.47
N ASN A 133 -25.64 -11.49 -11.84
CA ASN A 133 -26.87 -10.70 -11.85
C ASN A 133 -26.72 -9.36 -11.11
N MET A 134 -27.66 -8.42 -11.31
CA MET A 134 -27.56 -7.05 -10.75
C MET A 134 -27.61 -7.00 -9.22
N GLU A 135 -28.37 -7.89 -8.58
CA GLU A 135 -28.44 -7.96 -7.12
C GLU A 135 -27.10 -8.40 -6.51
N ALA A 136 -26.48 -9.43 -7.08
CA ALA A 136 -25.17 -9.90 -6.67
C ALA A 136 -24.09 -8.84 -6.91
N LYS A 137 -24.13 -8.12 -8.03
CA LYS A 137 -23.24 -6.96 -8.29
C LYS A 137 -23.39 -5.87 -7.24
N ARG A 138 -24.62 -5.59 -6.78
CA ARG A 138 -24.87 -4.62 -5.69
C ARG A 138 -24.26 -5.08 -4.37
N MET A 139 -24.36 -6.37 -4.04
CA MET A 139 -23.70 -6.92 -2.86
C MET A 139 -22.17 -6.84 -2.95
N VAL A 140 -21.60 -7.19 -4.12
CA VAL A 140 -20.15 -7.08 -4.37
C VAL A 140 -19.68 -5.64 -4.24
N PHE A 141 -20.44 -4.67 -4.73
CA PHE A 141 -20.10 -3.25 -4.56
C PHE A 141 -19.91 -2.87 -3.09
N TRP A 142 -20.86 -3.22 -2.21
CA TRP A 142 -20.75 -2.92 -0.78
C TRP A 142 -19.61 -3.67 -0.10
N LEU A 143 -19.35 -4.91 -0.52
CA LEU A 143 -18.19 -5.67 -0.06
C LEU A 143 -16.87 -4.98 -0.46
N VAL A 144 -16.75 -4.48 -1.69
CA VAL A 144 -15.58 -3.73 -2.16
C VAL A 144 -15.38 -2.45 -1.35
N VAL A 145 -16.46 -1.70 -1.08
CA VAL A 145 -16.40 -0.50 -0.22
C VAL A 145 -15.90 -0.86 1.18
N PHE A 146 -16.44 -1.93 1.78
CA PHE A 146 -16.01 -2.40 3.10
C PHE A 146 -14.53 -2.84 3.10
N LEU A 147 -14.10 -3.63 2.13
CA LEU A 147 -12.70 -4.07 2.00
C LEU A 147 -11.75 -2.89 1.80
N THR A 148 -12.18 -1.86 1.06
CA THR A 148 -11.42 -0.61 0.87
C THR A 148 -11.31 0.15 2.19
N PHE A 149 -12.38 0.21 2.99
CA PHE A 149 -12.34 0.80 4.32
C PHE A 149 -11.36 0.04 5.24
N VAL A 150 -11.43 -1.29 5.28
CA VAL A 150 -10.50 -2.14 6.05
C VAL A 150 -9.05 -1.91 5.60
N ALA A 151 -8.79 -1.84 4.30
CA ALA A 151 -7.46 -1.52 3.79
C ALA A 151 -6.98 -0.15 4.32
N ASN A 152 -7.82 0.89 4.29
CA ASN A 152 -7.45 2.20 4.84
C ASN A 152 -7.20 2.16 6.35
N VAL A 153 -7.96 1.37 7.13
CA VAL A 153 -7.69 1.16 8.56
C VAL A 153 -6.33 0.50 8.77
N LEU A 154 -6.03 -0.58 8.05
CA LEU A 154 -4.72 -1.26 8.11
C LEU A 154 -3.57 -0.33 7.72
N GLY A 155 -3.78 0.48 6.67
CA GLY A 155 -2.84 1.51 6.23
C GLY A 155 -2.63 2.59 7.27
N GLY A 156 -3.67 2.99 8.01
CA GLY A 156 -3.58 3.91 9.14
C GLY A 156 -2.79 3.33 10.33
N MET A 157 -2.99 2.04 10.65
CA MET A 157 -2.33 1.38 11.78
C MET A 157 -0.80 1.39 11.67
N ILE A 158 -0.26 1.32 10.46
CA ILE A 158 1.19 1.33 10.22
C ILE A 158 1.79 2.73 10.17
N MET A 159 0.98 3.80 10.17
CA MET A 159 1.48 5.17 10.00
C MET A 159 2.42 5.60 11.10
N ILE A 160 2.06 5.31 12.36
CA ILE A 160 2.89 5.67 13.52
C ILE A 160 4.23 4.95 13.46
N PRO A 161 4.31 3.60 13.42
CA PRO A 161 5.60 2.93 13.40
C PRO A 161 6.43 3.29 12.16
N TRP A 162 5.79 3.55 11.02
CA TRP A 162 6.45 4.03 9.81
C TRP A 162 7.08 5.41 10.00
N CYS A 163 6.31 6.40 10.47
CA CYS A 163 6.79 7.75 10.72
C CYS A 163 7.84 7.79 11.83
N THR A 164 7.68 7.02 12.90
CA THR A 164 8.67 6.92 13.98
C THR A 164 9.97 6.31 13.47
N MET A 165 9.90 5.20 12.71
CA MET A 165 11.10 4.61 12.08
C MET A 165 11.78 5.58 11.14
N TRP A 166 11.02 6.30 10.32
CA TRP A 166 11.57 7.32 9.44
C TRP A 166 12.29 8.41 10.26
N ASN A 167 11.62 8.97 11.26
CA ASN A 167 12.19 10.04 12.10
C ASN A 167 13.45 9.61 12.86
N LEU A 168 13.57 8.33 13.23
CA LEU A 168 14.75 7.75 13.86
C LEU A 168 15.94 7.58 12.90
N VAL A 169 15.69 7.35 11.61
CA VAL A 169 16.75 7.14 10.62
C VAL A 169 17.16 8.44 9.93
N THR A 170 16.28 9.44 9.85
CA THR A 170 16.60 10.71 9.20
C THR A 170 17.56 11.56 10.05
N PRO A 171 18.71 11.98 9.50
CA PRO A 171 19.62 12.90 10.18
C PRO A 171 18.90 14.20 10.60
N HIS A 172 19.17 14.70 11.81
CA HIS A 172 18.47 15.85 12.37
C HIS A 172 18.55 17.11 11.49
N GLY A 173 19.70 17.39 10.87
CA GLY A 173 19.89 18.54 9.98
C GLY A 173 19.07 18.46 8.68
N ASP A 174 18.72 17.25 8.25
CA ASP A 174 18.09 17.03 6.95
C ASP A 174 16.59 16.71 7.04
N LYS A 175 16.02 16.69 8.26
CA LYS A 175 14.60 16.30 8.48
C LYS A 175 13.64 17.14 7.66
N THR A 176 13.87 18.45 7.57
CA THR A 176 13.05 19.36 6.78
C THR A 176 13.12 19.02 5.30
N PHE A 177 14.33 18.80 4.77
CA PHE A 177 14.55 18.43 3.38
C PHE A 177 13.83 17.13 3.02
N TRP A 178 14.03 16.07 3.80
CA TRP A 178 13.40 14.77 3.56
C TRP A 178 11.88 14.82 3.71
N SER A 179 11.36 15.64 4.65
CA SER A 179 9.92 15.85 4.81
C SER A 179 9.32 16.59 3.61
N MET A 180 10.00 17.60 3.07
CA MET A 180 9.57 18.28 1.83
C MET A 180 9.58 17.32 0.65
N LEU A 181 10.64 16.53 0.49
CA LEU A 181 10.75 15.54 -0.57
C LEU A 181 9.66 14.46 -0.47
N ALA A 182 9.27 14.08 0.76
CA ALA A 182 8.13 13.20 1.01
C ALA A 182 6.82 13.77 0.45
N GLN A 183 6.55 15.06 0.71
CA GLN A 183 5.33 15.70 0.23
C GLN A 183 5.35 15.85 -1.29
N SER A 184 6.49 16.23 -1.86
CA SER A 184 6.68 16.26 -3.32
C SER A 184 6.46 14.88 -3.93
N SER A 185 6.94 13.82 -3.30
CA SER A 185 6.75 12.42 -3.74
C SER A 185 5.28 12.01 -3.74
N LYS A 186 4.52 12.36 -2.69
CA LYS A 186 3.06 12.12 -2.64
C LYS A 186 2.32 12.86 -3.76
N ASN A 187 2.61 14.15 -3.93
CA ASN A 187 1.98 14.97 -4.97
C ASN A 187 2.33 14.47 -6.37
N PHE A 188 3.59 14.08 -6.58
CA PHE A 188 4.04 13.47 -7.83
C PHE A 188 3.31 12.15 -8.09
N GLY A 189 3.09 11.32 -7.07
CA GLY A 189 2.26 10.11 -7.19
C GLY A 189 0.85 10.40 -7.69
N LEU A 190 0.18 11.41 -7.13
CA LEU A 190 -1.16 11.82 -7.58
C LEU A 190 -1.17 12.29 -9.03
N ILE A 191 -0.19 13.11 -9.43
CA ILE A 191 -0.11 13.70 -10.77
C ILE A 191 0.28 12.65 -11.81
N ALA A 192 1.30 11.85 -11.52
CA ALA A 192 1.84 10.85 -12.44
C ALA A 192 0.98 9.58 -12.50
N GLY A 193 0.13 9.34 -11.49
CA GLY A 193 -0.64 8.11 -11.38
C GLY A 193 -1.46 7.74 -12.63
N PRO A 194 -2.24 8.66 -13.24
CA PRO A 194 -2.96 8.37 -14.49
C PRO A 194 -2.03 7.93 -15.62
N ILE A 195 -0.82 8.49 -15.71
CA ILE A 195 0.18 8.13 -16.72
C ILE A 195 0.68 6.70 -16.48
N TYR A 196 1.03 6.37 -15.23
CA TYR A 196 1.44 5.01 -14.86
C TYR A 196 0.35 3.98 -15.17
N PHE A 197 -0.91 4.28 -14.85
CA PHE A 197 -2.02 3.39 -15.16
C PHE A 197 -2.31 3.27 -16.65
N ALA A 198 -2.17 4.36 -17.42
CA ALA A 198 -2.28 4.31 -18.87
C ALA A 198 -1.20 3.38 -19.47
N MET A 199 0.05 3.50 -19.01
CA MET A 199 1.15 2.62 -19.43
C MET A 199 0.87 1.16 -19.04
N LEU A 200 0.53 0.89 -17.76
CA LEU A 200 0.21 -0.44 -17.28
C LEU A 200 -0.97 -1.07 -18.03
N SER A 201 -2.00 -0.29 -18.35
CA SER A 201 -3.15 -0.78 -19.11
C SER A 201 -2.77 -1.26 -20.51
N ARG A 202 -1.75 -0.63 -21.14
CA ARG A 202 -1.22 -1.10 -22.43
C ARG A 202 -0.49 -2.43 -22.30
N PHE A 203 0.29 -2.62 -21.24
CA PHE A 203 0.98 -3.89 -20.99
C PHE A 203 0.01 -5.03 -20.66
N VAL A 204 -1.05 -4.75 -19.90
CA VAL A 204 -2.06 -5.76 -19.53
C VAL A 204 -3.00 -6.11 -20.69
N ARG A 205 -3.31 -5.14 -21.56
CA ARG A 205 -4.16 -5.37 -22.75
C ARG A 205 -3.39 -5.93 -23.95
N GLY A 206 -2.11 -5.57 -24.10
CA GLY A 206 -1.27 -5.99 -25.21
C GLY A 206 -0.92 -7.48 -25.23
N SER A 207 -1.13 -8.20 -24.12
CA SER A 207 -0.98 -9.66 -24.05
C SER A 207 -2.24 -10.44 -24.46
N ALA A 208 -3.35 -9.75 -24.77
CA ALA A 208 -4.61 -10.37 -25.19
C ALA A 208 -4.89 -10.20 -26.70
N SER A 209 -3.91 -9.72 -27.47
CA SER A 209 -4.01 -9.50 -28.91
C SER A 209 -3.07 -10.39 -29.73
N GLU A 210 -2.94 -11.66 -29.33
CA GLU A 210 -2.45 -12.76 -30.17
C GLU A 210 -3.44 -13.93 -30.11
#